data_AF-A0A4Q5RJL1-F1
#
_entry.id   AF-A0A4Q5RJL1-F1
#
_cell.length_a   1.000
_cell.length_b   1.000
_cell.length_c   1.000
_cell.angle_alpha   90.00
_cell.angle_beta   90.00
_cell.angle_gamma   90.00
#
_symmetry.space_group_name_H-M   'P 1'
#
loop_
_entity.id
_entity.type
_entity.pdbx_description
1 polymer ?
#
loop_
_entity_poly.entity_id
_entity_poly.type
_entity_poly.pdbx_seq_one_letter_code
_entity_poly.pdbx_strand_id
1 'polypeptide(L)'
;MKRKLILLLSIFFLFAASVKVYKGGLTIGQTYYIRVSAANNNTGNFTLCINNYNPILKAGQDYGTASVLCSKDAFTQTNVTGSGLNNHESAGTCLGNESNSAWYKWTAANSGSLTFTLIPTATYDDLDWILYDLGVNGSAANVNAANAIRCASGHGVTCTPFYNQTGTNLTSTDLTEISGCVRGQDGFVRYIDMIQGHVYGLLVDNFSSGNNGFTLSFGGTGTFLGPTAALDIQTNNACSATPSFTFTNKSTDYSTL
;
A
#
# COMPACT_ATOMS: atom_id res chain seq x y z
N MET A 1 -20.90 -4.90 -26.97
CA MET A 1 -21.85 -5.93 -26.48
C MET A 1 -22.18 -5.61 -25.02
N LYS A 2 -23.33 -4.96 -24.76
CA LYS A 2 -23.71 -4.46 -23.41
C LYS A 2 -24.18 -5.64 -22.57
N ARG A 3 -23.36 -6.13 -21.63
CA ARG A 3 -23.80 -7.14 -20.65
C ARG A 3 -24.30 -6.43 -19.40
N LYS A 4 -25.58 -6.70 -19.09
CA LYS A 4 -26.36 -6.18 -17.97
C LYS A 4 -25.87 -6.83 -16.66
N LEU A 5 -25.67 -6.02 -15.62
CA LEU A 5 -25.56 -6.50 -14.24
C LEU A 5 -26.97 -6.55 -13.64
N ILE A 6 -27.37 -7.73 -13.15
CA ILE A 6 -28.57 -7.91 -12.32
C ILE A 6 -28.08 -8.11 -10.89
N LEU A 7 -28.30 -7.11 -10.03
CA LEU A 7 -28.23 -7.28 -8.58
C LEU A 7 -29.66 -7.30 -8.05
N LEU A 8 -30.24 -8.50 -7.87
CA LEU A 8 -31.44 -8.66 -7.06
C LEU A 8 -30.99 -8.79 -5.60
N LEU A 9 -31.16 -7.73 -4.81
CA LEU A 9 -31.16 -7.87 -3.36
C LEU A 9 -32.44 -7.21 -2.83
N SER A 10 -33.35 -8.04 -2.35
CA SER A 10 -34.63 -7.64 -1.78
C SER A 10 -34.39 -7.18 -0.35
N ILE A 11 -34.54 -5.88 -0.09
CA ILE A 11 -34.49 -5.32 1.27
C ILE A 11 -35.89 -5.41 1.87
N PHE A 12 -36.04 -6.19 2.94
CA PHE A 12 -37.28 -6.31 3.71
C PHE A 12 -37.35 -5.17 4.74
N PHE A 13 -38.35 -4.31 4.63
CA PHE A 13 -38.71 -3.37 5.69
C PHE A 13 -39.79 -3.98 6.58
N LEU A 14 -39.39 -4.51 7.74
CA LEU A 14 -40.24 -4.66 8.92
C LEU A 14 -39.44 -4.13 10.12
N PHE A 15 -39.81 -2.91 10.55
CA PHE A 15 -39.25 -2.16 11.69
C PHE A 15 -37.78 -1.69 11.55
N ALA A 16 -37.43 -0.66 12.33
CA ALA A 16 -36.16 0.06 12.28
C ALA A 16 -34.96 -0.87 12.44
N ALA A 17 -34.39 -1.32 11.32
CA ALA A 17 -33.23 -2.19 11.30
C ALA A 17 -32.18 -1.62 10.36
N SER A 18 -30.96 -1.41 10.86
CA SER A 18 -29.80 -1.12 10.03
C SER A 18 -29.41 -2.38 9.25
N VAL A 19 -29.39 -2.31 7.92
CA VAL A 19 -28.93 -3.42 7.07
C VAL A 19 -27.50 -3.12 6.60
N LYS A 20 -26.57 -4.07 6.80
CA LYS A 20 -25.20 -4.00 6.29
C LYS A 20 -25.03 -4.95 5.12
N VAL A 21 -24.46 -4.45 4.02
CA VAL A 21 -24.14 -5.23 2.81
C VAL A 21 -22.67 -5.03 2.49
N TYR A 22 -21.97 -6.11 2.13
CA TYR A 22 -20.56 -6.09 1.72
C TYR A 22 -20.40 -6.64 0.30
N LYS A 23 -19.59 -5.97 -0.52
CA LYS A 23 -19.17 -6.45 -1.83
C LYS A 23 -17.67 -6.19 -2.02
N GLY A 24 -16.89 -7.26 -1.99
CA GLY A 24 -15.47 -7.25 -2.37
C GLY A 24 -15.27 -7.54 -3.86
N GLY A 25 -14.00 -7.45 -4.30
CA GLY A 25 -13.60 -7.76 -5.68
C GLY A 25 -14.17 -6.79 -6.71
N LEU A 26 -14.28 -5.51 -6.35
CA LEU A 26 -14.66 -4.47 -7.29
C LEU A 26 -13.51 -4.24 -8.27
N THR A 27 -13.84 -4.11 -9.55
CA THR A 27 -12.90 -3.81 -10.61
C THR A 27 -12.97 -2.32 -10.90
N ILE A 28 -11.81 -1.68 -10.93
CA ILE A 28 -11.68 -0.27 -11.26
C ILE A 28 -12.32 0.00 -12.63
N GLY A 29 -13.07 1.10 -12.74
CA GLY A 29 -13.77 1.51 -13.96
C GLY A 29 -15.05 0.73 -14.26
N GLN A 30 -15.39 -0.31 -13.50
CA GLN A 30 -16.68 -0.99 -13.62
C GLN A 30 -17.79 -0.23 -12.88
N THR A 31 -18.96 -0.16 -13.51
CA THR A 31 -20.15 0.46 -12.90
C THR A 31 -20.90 -0.55 -12.05
N TYR A 32 -21.22 -0.17 -10.82
CA TYR A 32 -22.02 -0.95 -9.87
C TYR A 32 -23.31 -0.21 -9.53
N TYR A 33 -24.40 -0.96 -9.30
CA TYR A 33 -25.71 -0.40 -8.95
C TYR A 33 -26.13 -0.87 -7.56
N ILE A 34 -26.65 0.06 -6.75
CA ILE A 34 -27.28 -0.22 -5.46
C ILE A 34 -28.79 -0.07 -5.66
N ARG A 35 -29.56 -1.11 -5.32
CA ARG A 35 -31.02 -1.06 -5.36
C ARG A 35 -31.55 -0.94 -3.93
N VAL A 36 -32.39 0.06 -3.70
CA VAL A 36 -33.20 0.20 -2.49
C VAL A 36 -34.66 -0.01 -2.90
N SER A 37 -35.38 -0.90 -2.21
CA SER A 37 -36.79 -1.18 -2.49
C SER A 37 -37.53 -1.56 -1.21
N ALA A 38 -38.83 -1.30 -1.17
CA ALA A 38 -39.72 -1.72 -0.08
C ALA A 38 -40.69 -2.81 -0.56
N ALA A 39 -41.12 -3.68 0.36
CA ALA A 39 -42.18 -4.65 0.12
C ALA A 39 -43.57 -4.00 0.18
N ASN A 40 -44.57 -4.64 -0.44
CA ASN A 40 -45.99 -4.27 -0.32
C ASN A 40 -46.31 -2.80 -0.67
N ASN A 41 -45.54 -2.19 -1.58
CA ASN A 41 -45.66 -0.76 -1.93
C ASN A 41 -45.50 0.20 -0.73
N ASN A 42 -44.86 -0.24 0.36
CA ASN A 42 -44.58 0.62 1.50
C ASN A 42 -43.65 1.77 1.11
N THR A 43 -43.80 2.89 1.80
CA THR A 43 -42.93 4.09 1.66
C THR A 43 -42.28 4.41 3.00
N GLY A 44 -41.14 5.09 2.97
CA GLY A 44 -40.40 5.47 4.17
C GLY A 44 -39.08 6.16 3.85
N ASN A 45 -38.46 6.70 4.88
CA ASN A 45 -37.13 7.32 4.79
C ASN A 45 -36.05 6.26 5.03
N PHE A 46 -34.91 6.41 4.35
CA PHE A 46 -33.73 5.59 4.58
C PHE A 46 -32.47 6.48 4.62
N THR A 47 -31.43 5.98 5.28
CA THR A 47 -30.07 6.55 5.21
C THR A 47 -29.16 5.47 4.64
N LEU A 48 -28.37 5.82 3.62
CA LEU A 48 -27.39 4.93 3.03
C LEU A 48 -25.99 5.41 3.38
N CYS A 49 -25.23 4.57 4.09
CA CYS A 49 -23.81 4.77 4.34
C CYS A 49 -23.02 3.83 3.44
N ILE A 50 -22.06 4.36 2.68
CA ILE A 50 -21.15 3.57 1.83
C ILE A 50 -19.74 3.77 2.39
N ASN A 51 -19.13 2.68 2.82
CA ASN A 51 -17.73 2.67 3.24
C ASN A 51 -16.91 1.92 2.18
N ASN A 52 -15.75 2.48 1.84
CA ASN A 52 -14.74 1.77 1.07
C ASN A 52 -13.70 1.20 2.03
N TYR A 53 -13.35 -0.07 1.85
CA TYR A 53 -12.28 -0.70 2.61
C TYR A 53 -11.19 -1.10 1.62
N ASN A 54 -9.96 -0.66 1.87
CA ASN A 54 -8.82 -1.15 1.13
C ASN A 54 -8.61 -2.62 1.53
N PRO A 55 -8.40 -3.53 0.56
CA PRO A 55 -8.06 -4.90 0.89
C PRO A 55 -6.76 -4.92 1.72
N ILE A 56 -6.59 -5.97 2.52
CA ILE A 56 -5.32 -6.20 3.24
C ILE A 56 -4.21 -6.23 2.20
N LEU A 57 -3.20 -5.37 2.38
CA LEU A 57 -2.00 -5.36 1.54
C LEU A 57 -1.34 -6.73 1.64
N LYS A 58 -1.14 -7.38 0.50
CA LYS A 58 -0.41 -8.65 0.41
C LYS A 58 0.78 -8.43 -0.51
N ALA A 59 1.95 -8.23 0.08
CA ALA A 59 3.18 -8.12 -0.68
C ALA A 59 3.45 -9.41 -1.47
N GLY A 60 3.88 -9.25 -2.71
CA GLY A 60 4.54 -10.31 -3.47
C GLY A 60 6.02 -10.41 -3.11
N GLN A 61 6.67 -11.46 -3.59
CA GLN A 61 8.08 -11.76 -3.34
C GLN A 61 9.00 -11.35 -4.51
N ASP A 62 8.43 -10.76 -5.56
CA ASP A 62 9.18 -10.23 -6.70
C ASP A 62 8.67 -8.81 -7.00
N TYR A 63 9.51 -7.93 -7.55
CA TYR A 63 9.10 -6.57 -7.93
C TYR A 63 7.87 -6.54 -8.86
N GLY A 64 7.78 -7.51 -9.77
CA GLY A 64 6.65 -7.67 -10.69
C GLY A 64 5.30 -7.91 -9.99
N THR A 65 5.33 -8.38 -8.74
CA THR A 65 4.15 -8.64 -7.89
C THR A 65 4.11 -7.74 -6.64
N ALA A 66 4.93 -6.68 -6.62
CA ALA A 66 4.97 -5.72 -5.54
C ALA A 66 3.60 -5.11 -5.24
N SER A 67 3.29 -4.95 -3.95
CA SER A 67 2.10 -4.23 -3.51
C SER A 67 2.24 -2.73 -3.79
N VAL A 68 1.24 -2.15 -4.44
CA VAL A 68 1.22 -0.70 -4.70
C VAL A 68 0.69 0.04 -3.48
N LEU A 69 1.47 0.98 -2.95
CA LEU A 69 1.07 1.85 -1.85
C LEU A 69 0.51 3.17 -2.40
N CYS A 70 -0.73 3.48 -2.01
CA CYS A 70 -1.45 4.67 -2.48
C CYS A 70 -1.52 5.79 -1.44
N SER A 71 -1.04 5.54 -0.23
CA SER A 71 -0.98 6.49 0.89
C SER A 71 0.19 6.13 1.81
N LYS A 72 0.50 7.04 2.73
CA LYS A 72 1.52 6.82 3.77
C LYS A 72 0.96 6.18 5.04
N ASP A 73 -0.25 5.62 4.97
CA ASP A 73 -0.86 4.97 6.14
C ASP A 73 0.01 3.81 6.60
N ALA A 74 0.26 3.74 7.90
CA ALA A 74 1.00 2.63 8.47
C ALA A 74 0.19 1.34 8.34
N PHE A 75 0.89 0.23 8.09
CA PHE A 75 0.27 -1.09 7.98
C PHE A 75 1.20 -2.16 8.53
N THR A 76 0.63 -3.32 8.83
CA THR A 76 1.36 -4.51 9.28
C THR A 76 1.28 -5.58 8.21
N GLN A 77 2.43 -5.97 7.68
CA GLN A 77 2.59 -7.22 6.93
C GLN A 77 2.68 -8.34 7.96
N THR A 78 1.77 -9.31 7.91
CA THR A 78 1.68 -10.34 8.95
C THR A 78 2.77 -11.40 8.88
N ASN A 79 3.33 -11.61 7.69
CA ASN A 79 4.31 -12.64 7.44
C ASN A 79 5.14 -12.33 6.20
N VAL A 80 6.40 -12.74 6.21
CA VAL A 80 7.34 -12.59 5.09
C VAL A 80 8.05 -13.92 4.87
N THR A 81 7.94 -14.49 3.67
CA THR A 81 8.48 -15.81 3.35
C THR A 81 8.78 -15.98 1.88
N GLY A 82 9.88 -16.66 1.59
CA GLY A 82 10.30 -17.02 0.24
C GLY A 82 10.80 -15.84 -0.56
N SER A 83 11.60 -16.12 -1.58
CA SER A 83 12.31 -15.14 -2.39
C SER A 83 11.71 -14.95 -3.78
N GLY A 84 10.47 -15.42 -3.99
CA GLY A 84 9.80 -15.32 -5.29
C GLY A 84 10.41 -16.21 -6.36
N LEU A 85 10.19 -15.84 -7.62
CA LEU A 85 10.74 -16.50 -8.80
C LEU A 85 12.14 -15.98 -9.16
N ASN A 86 12.42 -14.72 -8.86
CA ASN A 86 13.66 -14.04 -9.14
C ASN A 86 14.27 -13.47 -7.86
N ASN A 87 15.11 -14.26 -7.19
CA ASN A 87 15.78 -13.84 -5.97
C ASN A 87 17.07 -13.00 -6.18
N HIS A 88 17.30 -12.52 -7.41
CA HIS A 88 18.48 -11.72 -7.77
C HIS A 88 18.13 -10.24 -8.00
N GLU A 89 16.91 -9.79 -7.65
CA GLU A 89 16.53 -8.38 -7.81
C GLU A 89 17.32 -7.46 -6.87
N SER A 90 17.86 -8.01 -5.79
CA SER A 90 18.80 -7.37 -4.85
C SER A 90 20.29 -7.52 -5.20
N ALA A 91 20.64 -8.21 -6.29
CA ALA A 91 22.02 -8.56 -6.60
C ALA A 91 22.92 -7.31 -6.74
N GLY A 92 24.07 -7.34 -6.05
CA GLY A 92 25.05 -6.25 -6.04
C GLY A 92 24.73 -5.12 -5.05
N THR A 93 23.68 -5.23 -4.26
CA THR A 93 23.38 -4.32 -3.13
C THR A 93 23.96 -4.85 -1.81
N CYS A 94 23.67 -4.19 -0.69
CA CYS A 94 24.11 -4.65 0.64
C CYS A 94 23.46 -5.98 1.08
N LEU A 95 22.32 -6.36 0.50
CA LEU A 95 21.60 -7.60 0.84
C LEU A 95 22.19 -8.84 0.15
N GLY A 96 22.74 -8.67 -1.05
CA GLY A 96 23.13 -9.81 -1.89
C GLY A 96 21.93 -10.38 -2.64
N ASN A 97 21.37 -11.51 -2.18
CA ASN A 97 20.22 -12.17 -2.81
C ASN A 97 19.05 -12.24 -1.82
N GLU A 98 17.82 -12.24 -2.33
CA GLU A 98 16.62 -12.37 -1.52
C GLU A 98 16.44 -13.78 -0.95
N SER A 99 15.86 -13.84 0.24
CA SER A 99 15.57 -15.09 0.95
C SER A 99 14.10 -15.18 1.37
N ASN A 100 13.58 -14.12 1.98
CA ASN A 100 12.22 -13.98 2.47
C ASN A 100 11.80 -12.55 2.21
N SER A 101 11.30 -12.27 1.01
CA SER A 101 11.09 -10.90 0.56
C SER A 101 9.62 -10.49 0.57
N ALA A 102 9.40 -9.21 0.82
CA ALA A 102 8.14 -8.51 0.65
C ALA A 102 8.40 -7.22 -0.13
N TRP A 103 7.78 -7.11 -1.30
CA TRP A 103 7.94 -5.97 -2.19
C TRP A 103 6.78 -4.98 -2.11
N TYR A 104 7.14 -3.70 -2.03
CA TYR A 104 6.23 -2.57 -2.12
C TYR A 104 6.73 -1.58 -3.17
N LYS A 105 5.80 -0.84 -3.78
CA LYS A 105 6.14 0.27 -4.67
C LYS A 105 5.12 1.38 -4.58
N TRP A 106 5.55 2.60 -4.88
CA TRP A 106 4.66 3.77 -4.95
C TRP A 106 5.21 4.79 -5.94
N THR A 107 4.31 5.64 -6.42
CA THR A 107 4.68 6.83 -7.19
C THR A 107 4.64 8.04 -6.25
N ALA A 108 5.67 8.87 -6.25
CA ALA A 108 5.67 10.10 -5.47
C ALA A 108 4.70 11.12 -6.06
N ALA A 109 3.68 11.53 -5.28
CA ALA A 109 2.71 12.55 -5.71
C ALA A 109 3.31 13.97 -5.73
N ASN A 110 4.37 14.20 -4.94
CA ASN A 110 5.12 15.45 -4.87
C ASN A 110 6.59 15.18 -4.56
N SER A 111 7.46 16.12 -4.90
CA SER A 111 8.83 16.12 -4.39
C SER A 111 8.83 16.48 -2.91
N GLY A 112 9.64 15.78 -2.11
CA GLY A 112 9.68 15.96 -0.66
C GLY A 112 10.41 14.83 0.05
N SER A 113 10.70 15.01 1.33
CA SER A 113 11.44 14.02 2.10
C SER A 113 10.59 12.77 2.38
N LEU A 114 11.23 11.61 2.42
CA LEU A 114 10.63 10.37 2.88
C LEU A 114 11.52 9.75 3.97
N THR A 115 10.88 9.47 5.10
CA THR A 115 11.41 8.55 6.12
C THR A 115 10.46 7.36 6.25
N PHE A 116 10.98 6.23 6.73
CA PHE A 116 10.15 5.11 7.12
C PHE A 116 10.81 4.31 8.25
N THR A 117 10.00 3.60 9.01
CA THR A 117 10.47 2.69 10.06
C THR A 117 9.81 1.34 9.88
N LEU A 118 10.63 0.30 9.86
CA LEU A 118 10.26 -1.10 9.94
C LEU A 118 10.39 -1.56 11.40
N ILE A 119 9.29 -2.07 11.95
CA ILE A 119 9.26 -2.66 13.29
C ILE A 119 8.89 -4.13 13.13
N PRO A 120 9.81 -5.06 13.40
CA PRO A 120 9.50 -6.48 13.30
C PRO A 120 8.39 -6.87 14.28
N THR A 121 7.51 -7.79 13.88
CA THR A 121 6.47 -8.32 14.78
C THR A 121 7.05 -9.24 15.85
N ALA A 122 8.21 -9.84 15.59
CA ALA A 122 8.98 -10.62 16.54
C ALA A 122 10.29 -9.91 16.85
N THR A 123 10.58 -9.68 18.13
CA THR A 123 11.70 -8.79 18.53
C THR A 123 13.09 -9.32 18.17
N TYR A 124 13.21 -10.60 17.83
CA TYR A 124 14.46 -11.24 17.42
C TYR A 124 14.64 -11.32 15.90
N ASP A 125 13.67 -10.83 15.12
CA ASP A 125 13.79 -10.81 13.67
C ASP A 125 14.75 -9.70 13.22
N ASP A 126 15.56 -10.06 12.24
CA ASP A 126 16.53 -9.22 11.56
C ASP A 126 15.95 -8.83 10.19
N LEU A 127 15.58 -7.55 10.04
CA LEU A 127 14.93 -7.03 8.84
C LEU A 127 15.92 -6.22 8.01
N ASP A 128 16.26 -6.80 6.88
CA ASP A 128 17.07 -6.15 5.85
C ASP A 128 16.16 -5.51 4.81
N TRP A 129 16.65 -4.49 4.10
CA TRP A 129 15.85 -3.83 3.07
C TRP A 129 16.69 -3.03 2.07
N ILE A 130 16.09 -2.78 0.92
CA ILE A 130 16.64 -1.95 -0.15
C ILE A 130 15.57 -1.00 -0.66
N LEU A 131 15.91 0.27 -0.79
CA LEU A 131 15.06 1.28 -1.40
C LEU A 131 15.66 1.71 -2.74
N TYR A 132 14.86 1.61 -3.79
CA TYR A 132 15.22 1.97 -5.16
C TYR A 132 14.52 3.24 -5.62
N ASP A 133 15.22 4.07 -6.40
CA ASP A 133 14.58 5.04 -7.30
C ASP A 133 14.56 4.45 -8.71
N LEU A 134 13.37 4.12 -9.21
CA LEU A 134 13.18 3.43 -10.48
C LEU A 134 12.83 4.41 -11.62
N GLY A 135 12.86 5.72 -11.35
CA GLY A 135 12.49 6.78 -12.27
C GLY A 135 11.00 6.83 -12.60
N VAL A 136 10.64 7.63 -13.60
CA VAL A 136 9.24 7.94 -13.95
C VAL A 136 8.40 6.75 -14.43
N ASN A 137 9.05 5.69 -14.94
CA ASN A 137 8.35 4.54 -15.52
C ASN A 137 8.25 3.35 -14.56
N GLY A 138 9.02 3.33 -13.46
CA GLY A 138 9.07 2.18 -12.56
C GLY A 138 9.37 0.86 -13.27
N SER A 139 10.22 0.87 -14.29
CA SER A 139 10.51 -0.34 -15.09
C SER A 139 11.21 -1.39 -14.24
N ALA A 140 10.81 -2.66 -14.38
CA ALA A 140 11.49 -3.78 -13.71
C ALA A 140 12.98 -3.87 -14.11
N ALA A 141 13.36 -3.41 -15.31
CA ALA A 141 14.75 -3.35 -15.74
C ALA A 141 15.61 -2.37 -14.91
N ASN A 142 14.95 -1.43 -14.23
CA ASN A 142 15.63 -0.47 -13.35
C ASN A 142 15.85 -1.04 -11.94
N VAL A 143 15.34 -2.24 -11.62
CA VAL A 143 15.61 -2.89 -10.34
C VAL A 143 17.00 -3.53 -10.41
N ASN A 144 18.01 -2.76 -9.99
CA ASN A 144 19.40 -3.17 -9.96
C ASN A 144 20.21 -2.28 -8.99
N ALA A 145 21.43 -2.70 -8.66
CA ALA A 145 22.28 -2.02 -7.69
C ALA A 145 22.58 -0.54 -8.02
N ALA A 146 22.59 -0.13 -9.29
CA ALA A 146 22.86 1.27 -9.65
C ALA A 146 21.71 2.21 -9.24
N ASN A 147 20.51 1.66 -9.08
CA ASN A 147 19.31 2.40 -8.68
C ASN A 147 18.92 2.16 -7.21
N ALA A 148 19.68 1.34 -6.48
CA ALA A 148 19.53 1.16 -5.03
C ALA A 148 20.06 2.41 -4.31
N ILE A 149 19.16 3.30 -3.91
CA ILE A 149 19.52 4.60 -3.33
C ILE A 149 19.76 4.53 -1.83
N ARG A 150 19.18 3.55 -1.13
CA ARG A 150 19.43 3.24 0.27
C ARG A 150 19.37 1.73 0.48
N CYS A 151 20.13 1.24 1.46
CA CYS A 151 20.22 -0.17 1.74
C CYS A 151 20.55 -0.39 3.21
N ALA A 152 19.93 -1.35 3.88
CA ALA A 152 20.37 -1.77 5.20
C ALA A 152 20.28 -3.28 5.29
N SER A 153 21.39 -3.94 5.65
CA SER A 153 21.45 -5.38 5.90
C SER A 153 22.16 -5.72 7.22
N GLY A 154 22.13 -4.79 8.17
CA GLY A 154 22.86 -4.90 9.43
C GLY A 154 22.20 -5.89 10.39
N HIS A 155 23.02 -6.75 11.00
CA HIS A 155 22.57 -7.78 11.94
C HIS A 155 22.41 -7.21 13.37
N GLY A 156 21.45 -6.31 13.54
CA GLY A 156 21.28 -5.55 14.77
C GLY A 156 20.90 -6.39 15.99
N VAL A 157 20.26 -7.53 15.77
CA VAL A 157 19.76 -8.40 16.85
C VAL A 157 20.86 -9.07 17.66
N THR A 158 22.11 -9.08 17.16
CA THR A 158 23.30 -9.52 17.90
C THR A 158 24.25 -8.37 18.23
N CYS A 159 23.88 -7.13 17.92
CA CYS A 159 24.71 -5.96 18.17
C CYS A 159 24.70 -5.47 19.61
N THR A 160 25.74 -4.72 19.96
CA THR A 160 25.81 -3.91 21.18
C THR A 160 26.20 -2.47 20.80
N PRO A 161 25.30 -1.48 20.92
CA PRO A 161 23.92 -1.61 21.40
C PRO A 161 23.04 -2.46 20.46
N PHE A 162 22.06 -3.13 21.04
CA PHE A 162 21.05 -3.90 20.30
C PHE A 162 20.12 -2.95 19.54
N TYR A 163 19.77 -3.32 18.31
CA TYR A 163 18.67 -2.71 17.56
C TYR A 163 17.98 -3.77 16.70
N ASN A 164 16.69 -3.61 16.49
CA ASN A 164 15.91 -4.48 15.59
C ASN A 164 14.90 -3.69 14.75
N GLN A 165 14.79 -2.38 14.99
CA GLN A 165 14.06 -1.49 14.12
C GLN A 165 15.03 -0.93 13.11
N THR A 166 14.63 -0.91 11.85
CA THR A 166 15.45 -0.41 10.76
C THR A 166 14.66 0.56 9.88
N GLY A 167 15.35 1.34 9.07
CA GLY A 167 14.71 2.20 8.09
C GLY A 167 15.47 3.49 7.85
N THR A 168 14.76 4.59 7.73
CA THR A 168 15.34 5.89 7.45
C THR A 168 14.86 6.96 8.42
N ASN A 169 15.73 7.91 8.76
CA ASN A 169 15.37 9.03 9.63
C ASN A 169 16.01 10.36 9.16
N LEU A 170 15.67 11.47 9.81
CA LEU A 170 16.14 12.82 9.45
C LEU A 170 17.52 13.17 10.02
N THR A 171 18.07 12.36 10.93
CA THR A 171 19.30 12.63 11.68
C THR A 171 20.50 11.82 11.19
N SER A 172 20.28 10.62 10.65
CA SER A 172 21.30 9.75 10.09
C SER A 172 21.95 10.39 8.86
N THR A 173 23.25 10.14 8.68
CA THR A 173 24.05 10.77 7.62
C THR A 173 24.62 9.76 6.62
N ASP A 174 24.78 8.53 7.06
CA ASP A 174 25.14 7.36 6.28
C ASP A 174 24.00 6.97 5.32
N LEU A 175 24.35 6.27 4.24
CA LEU A 175 23.40 5.86 3.19
C LEU A 175 23.18 4.35 3.18
N THR A 176 23.99 3.61 3.93
CA THR A 176 23.99 2.15 3.90
C THR A 176 24.41 1.57 5.25
N GLU A 177 23.66 0.58 5.71
CA GLU A 177 24.10 -0.39 6.73
C GLU A 177 24.49 -1.68 6.03
N ILE A 178 25.66 -2.24 6.34
CA ILE A 178 26.18 -3.44 5.69
C ILE A 178 25.95 -4.69 6.54
N SER A 179 26.13 -5.85 5.90
CA SER A 179 25.96 -7.15 6.54
C SER A 179 26.76 -7.31 7.83
N GLY A 180 26.10 -7.85 8.85
CA GLY A 180 26.67 -8.17 10.16
C GLY A 180 26.55 -7.03 11.16
N CYS A 181 27.24 -7.20 12.29
CA CYS A 181 27.26 -6.20 13.35
C CYS A 181 28.54 -5.36 13.29
N VAL A 182 28.50 -4.25 12.55
CA VAL A 182 29.63 -3.34 12.39
C VAL A 182 29.48 -2.12 13.31
N ARG A 183 30.60 -1.57 13.79
CA ARG A 183 30.58 -0.38 14.65
C ARG A 183 30.00 0.82 13.89
N GLY A 184 29.02 1.48 14.50
CA GLY A 184 28.38 2.68 13.95
C GLY A 184 27.03 2.41 13.29
N GLN A 185 26.67 1.13 13.10
CA GLN A 185 25.35 0.76 12.62
C GLN A 185 24.31 0.88 13.74
N ASP A 186 23.19 1.51 13.43
CA ASP A 186 22.05 1.69 14.33
C ASP A 186 20.72 1.27 13.71
N GLY A 187 20.77 0.76 12.48
CA GLY A 187 19.61 0.29 11.71
C GLY A 187 18.96 1.38 10.88
N PHE A 188 19.36 2.65 11.02
CA PHE A 188 18.77 3.77 10.33
C PHE A 188 19.76 4.51 9.45
N VAL A 189 19.47 4.56 8.16
CA VAL A 189 20.22 5.39 7.21
C VAL A 189 19.49 6.72 6.96
N ARG A 190 20.16 7.65 6.28
CA ARG A 190 19.59 8.96 5.94
C ARG A 190 18.30 8.82 5.11
N TYR A 191 17.31 9.67 5.39
CA TYR A 191 16.12 9.89 4.56
C TYR A 191 16.44 10.14 3.08
N ILE A 192 15.45 10.01 2.21
CA ILE A 192 15.55 10.37 0.79
C ILE A 192 14.74 11.61 0.48
N ASP A 193 15.13 12.37 -0.54
CA ASP A 193 14.30 13.40 -1.15
C ASP A 193 13.65 12.80 -2.40
N MET A 194 12.37 12.47 -2.31
CA MET A 194 11.61 11.95 -3.43
C MET A 194 11.43 13.02 -4.51
N ILE A 195 11.32 12.57 -5.76
CA ILE A 195 11.04 13.39 -6.94
C ILE A 195 9.62 13.08 -7.41
N GLN A 196 8.80 14.11 -7.58
CA GLN A 196 7.44 13.96 -8.09
C GLN A 196 7.41 13.13 -9.39
N GLY A 197 6.49 12.16 -9.45
CA GLY A 197 6.30 11.28 -10.60
C GLY A 197 7.29 10.13 -10.71
N HIS A 198 8.35 10.09 -9.89
CA HIS A 198 9.21 8.90 -9.81
C HIS A 198 8.51 7.76 -9.07
N VAL A 199 8.80 6.53 -9.50
CA VAL A 199 8.39 5.30 -8.84
C VAL A 199 9.53 4.82 -7.95
N TYR A 200 9.21 4.54 -6.69
CA TYR A 200 10.13 3.97 -5.72
C TYR A 200 9.74 2.54 -5.41
N GLY A 201 10.73 1.67 -5.28
CA GLY A 201 10.54 0.26 -4.88
C GLY A 201 11.22 0.01 -3.54
N LEU A 202 10.50 -0.62 -2.60
CA LEU A 202 11.04 -1.07 -1.32
C LEU A 202 10.96 -2.61 -1.27
N LEU A 203 12.13 -3.23 -1.22
CA LEU A 203 12.29 -4.64 -0.88
C LEU A 203 12.57 -4.72 0.61
N VAL A 204 11.81 -5.52 1.35
CA VAL A 204 12.12 -5.90 2.73
C VAL A 204 12.37 -7.40 2.78
N ASP A 205 13.52 -7.83 3.30
CA ASP A 205 13.89 -9.23 3.48
C ASP A 205 13.96 -9.58 4.98
N ASN A 206 13.28 -10.64 5.39
CA ASN A 206 13.37 -11.15 6.77
C ASN A 206 14.45 -12.24 6.85
N PHE A 207 15.65 -11.86 7.29
CA PHE A 207 16.80 -12.75 7.37
C PHE A 207 16.59 -13.89 8.38
N SER A 208 15.85 -13.64 9.47
CA SER A 208 15.61 -14.62 10.54
C SER A 208 14.68 -15.78 10.13
N SER A 209 13.99 -15.70 8.99
CA SER A 209 13.22 -16.79 8.36
C SER A 209 12.07 -17.40 9.20
N GLY A 210 11.56 -16.67 10.20
CA GLY A 210 10.53 -17.15 11.13
C GLY A 210 9.08 -17.12 10.63
N ASN A 211 8.82 -16.72 9.38
CA ASN A 211 7.46 -16.41 8.84
C ASN A 211 6.72 -15.34 9.67
N ASN A 212 7.47 -14.54 10.40
CA ASN A 212 7.01 -13.33 11.08
C ASN A 212 7.02 -12.16 10.07
N GLY A 213 6.33 -11.07 10.41
CA GLY A 213 6.25 -9.90 9.57
C GLY A 213 6.75 -8.64 10.25
N PHE A 214 6.23 -7.50 9.82
CA PHE A 214 6.64 -6.19 10.33
C PHE A 214 5.54 -5.16 10.17
N THR A 215 5.62 -4.11 10.97
CA THR A 215 4.87 -2.88 10.76
C THR A 215 5.75 -1.88 10.02
N LEU A 216 5.22 -1.33 8.93
CA LEU A 216 5.85 -0.26 8.16
C LEU A 216 5.09 1.04 8.41
N SER A 217 5.82 2.08 8.80
CA SER A 217 5.30 3.42 9.03
C SER A 217 6.14 4.45 8.27
N PHE A 218 5.50 5.52 7.80
CA PHE A 218 6.15 6.54 6.97
C PHE A 218 6.11 7.93 7.62
N GLY A 219 7.14 8.73 7.37
CA GLY A 219 7.22 10.14 7.76
C GLY A 219 7.58 11.04 6.58
N GLY A 220 8.20 12.19 6.85
CA GLY A 220 8.61 13.16 5.83
C GLY A 220 7.47 13.93 5.14
N THR A 221 7.83 14.83 4.22
CA THR A 221 6.92 15.75 3.52
C THR A 221 6.43 15.24 2.16
N GLY A 222 7.06 14.20 1.62
CA GLY A 222 6.60 13.54 0.40
C GLY A 222 5.32 12.72 0.66
N THR A 223 4.47 12.62 -0.36
CA THR A 223 3.23 11.85 -0.33
C THR A 223 3.15 10.89 -1.52
N PHE A 224 2.29 9.89 -1.43
CA PHE A 224 2.15 8.86 -2.46
C PHE A 224 0.94 9.17 -3.33
N LEU A 225 1.06 8.94 -4.63
CA LEU A 225 -0.04 9.07 -5.55
C LEU A 225 -1.03 7.94 -5.28
N GLY A 226 -2.29 8.30 -5.08
CA GLY A 226 -3.37 7.39 -4.74
C GLY A 226 -4.68 7.88 -5.34
N PRO A 227 -5.70 6.99 -5.45
CA PRO A 227 -6.97 7.38 -6.01
C PRO A 227 -7.67 8.36 -5.05
N THR A 228 -8.05 9.52 -5.56
CA THR A 228 -8.90 10.46 -4.80
C THR A 228 -10.34 10.19 -5.16
N ALA A 229 -11.11 9.63 -4.23
CA ALA A 229 -12.53 9.38 -4.45
C ALA A 229 -13.31 10.70 -4.45
N ALA A 230 -14.00 11.00 -5.54
CA ALA A 230 -14.89 12.15 -5.63
C ALA A 230 -16.13 11.81 -6.47
N LEU A 231 -17.29 12.20 -5.97
CA LEU A 231 -18.58 12.01 -6.62
C LEU A 231 -19.34 13.33 -6.56
N ASP A 232 -19.89 13.73 -7.70
CA ASP A 232 -20.86 14.81 -7.77
C ASP A 232 -22.27 14.23 -7.84
N ILE A 233 -23.21 14.88 -7.17
CA ILE A 233 -24.60 14.43 -7.06
C ILE A 233 -25.50 15.54 -7.56
N GLN A 234 -26.15 15.28 -8.69
CA GLN A 234 -27.19 16.15 -9.22
C GLN A 234 -28.56 15.59 -8.89
N THR A 235 -29.40 16.39 -8.22
CA THR A 235 -30.82 16.10 -8.03
C THR A 235 -31.60 16.55 -9.25
N ASN A 236 -32.21 15.60 -9.96
CA ASN A 236 -33.09 15.87 -11.10
C ASN A 236 -34.56 15.73 -10.68
N ASN A 237 -35.42 16.59 -11.22
CA ASN A 237 -36.85 16.60 -10.90
C ASN A 237 -37.12 16.67 -9.39
N ALA A 238 -36.32 17.49 -8.69
CA ALA A 238 -36.51 17.78 -7.28
C ALA A 238 -37.96 18.24 -7.09
N CYS A 239 -38.66 17.62 -6.13
CA CYS A 239 -40.08 17.86 -5.82
C CYS A 239 -41.11 17.30 -6.83
N SER A 240 -40.74 16.30 -7.65
CA SER A 240 -41.71 15.51 -8.45
C SER A 240 -42.13 14.21 -7.74
N ALA A 241 -43.18 13.54 -8.25
CA ALA A 241 -43.57 12.21 -7.79
C ALA A 241 -42.51 11.13 -8.08
N THR A 242 -41.53 11.42 -8.95
CA THR A 242 -40.44 10.52 -9.33
C THR A 242 -39.12 11.31 -9.43
N PRO A 243 -38.56 11.75 -8.29
CA PRO A 243 -37.26 12.41 -8.28
C PRO A 243 -36.19 11.41 -8.75
N SER A 244 -35.16 11.89 -9.43
CA SER A 244 -34.03 11.06 -9.83
C SER A 244 -32.72 11.75 -9.49
N PHE A 245 -31.66 10.97 -9.30
CA PHE A 245 -30.34 11.47 -8.93
C PHE A 245 -29.34 11.00 -9.96
N THR A 246 -28.50 11.91 -10.46
CA THR A 246 -27.37 11.58 -11.32
C THR A 246 -26.09 11.68 -10.51
N PHE A 247 -25.35 10.58 -10.46
CA PHE A 247 -24.03 10.53 -9.85
C PHE A 247 -22.99 10.65 -10.96
N THR A 248 -22.09 11.62 -10.85
CA THR A 248 -20.98 11.78 -11.77
C THR A 248 -19.69 11.45 -11.05
N ASN A 249 -18.90 10.52 -11.61
CA ASN A 249 -17.57 10.25 -11.10
C ASN A 249 -16.66 11.46 -11.35
N LYS A 250 -16.09 12.01 -10.27
CA LYS A 250 -15.08 13.07 -10.28
C LYS A 250 -13.75 12.59 -9.69
N SER A 251 -13.63 11.30 -9.39
CA SER A 251 -12.44 10.73 -8.80
C SER A 251 -11.24 10.96 -9.72
N THR A 252 -10.05 11.15 -9.15
CA THR A 252 -8.79 11.26 -9.89
C THR A 252 -7.87 10.09 -9.57
N ASP A 253 -6.89 9.86 -10.44
CA ASP A 253 -5.77 8.92 -10.22
C ASP A 253 -6.19 7.45 -9.98
N TYR A 254 -7.44 7.12 -10.28
CA TYR A 254 -7.98 5.77 -10.09
C TYR A 254 -7.63 4.82 -11.23
N SER A 255 -7.16 5.32 -12.38
CA SER A 255 -6.86 4.51 -13.58
C SER A 255 -5.39 4.50 -13.97
N THR A 256 -4.53 5.18 -13.22
CA THR A 256 -3.12 5.47 -13.54
C THR A 256 -2.14 4.87 -12.52
N LEU A 257 -2.61 4.00 -11.64
CA LEU A 257 -1.84 3.27 -10.64
C LEU A 257 -1.61 1.82 -11.07
#